data_AF-A0A6V7PL37-F1
#
_entry.id   AF-A0A6V7PL37-F1
#
_cell.length_a   1.000
_cell.length_b   1.000
_cell.length_c   1.000
_cell.angle_alpha   90.00
_cell.angle_beta   90.00
_cell.angle_gamma   90.00
#
_symmetry.space_group_name_H-M   'P 1'
#
loop_
_entity.id
_entity.type
_entity.pdbx_description
1 polymer ?
#
loop_
_entity_poly.entity_id
_entity_poly.type
_entity_poly.pdbx_seq_one_letter_code
_entity_poly.pdbx_strand_id
1 'polypeptide(L)'
;MRVLPWACEKGGFVVPEGKYNLVDSGYANTEKFLAPYRGEHYHISQFDASTRARVHRNPRDLYNHRHAQLRNVVERTFGILKKRFKILNVATPFSYKVQCLIAMACCIIHNFIRRYQANDNIFSDEGPDEQDAENEDGVGDLVGVIEDS
;
A
#
# COMPACT_ATOMS: atom_id res chain seq x y z
N MET A 1 13.54 1.12 -16.32
CA MET A 1 12.38 0.37 -16.85
C MET A 1 11.24 1.37 -17.05
N ARG A 2 10.70 1.57 -18.26
CA ARG A 2 9.67 2.59 -18.57
C ARG A 2 8.27 1.97 -18.72
N VAL A 3 7.88 1.11 -17.79
CA VAL A 3 6.60 0.38 -17.86
C VAL A 3 5.41 1.29 -17.58
N LEU A 4 5.47 2.14 -16.55
CA LEU A 4 4.36 3.02 -16.18
C LEU A 4 4.09 4.15 -17.20
N PRO A 5 5.11 4.84 -17.75
CA PRO A 5 4.88 5.80 -18.83
C PRO A 5 4.23 5.14 -20.05
N TRP A 6 4.73 3.96 -20.46
CA TRP A 6 4.15 3.23 -21.57
C TRP A 6 2.71 2.79 -21.29
N ALA A 7 2.40 2.35 -20.07
CA ALA A 7 1.04 1.95 -19.69
C ALA A 7 0.05 3.11 -19.80
N CYS A 8 0.46 4.33 -19.39
CA CYS A 8 -0.36 5.53 -19.51
C CYS A 8 -0.53 6.00 -20.96
N GLU A 9 0.54 5.98 -21.76
CA GLU A 9 0.53 6.53 -23.12
C GLU A 9 -0.06 5.57 -24.16
N LYS A 10 0.23 4.27 -24.03
CA LYS A 10 -0.07 3.24 -25.04
C LYS A 10 -0.88 2.07 -24.49
N GLY A 11 -0.83 1.82 -23.19
CA GLY A 11 -1.49 0.68 -22.54
C GLY A 11 -2.93 0.95 -22.09
N GLY A 12 -3.46 2.16 -22.27
CA GLY A 12 -4.82 2.53 -21.86
C GLY A 12 -5.01 2.63 -20.34
N PHE A 13 -3.93 2.67 -19.55
CA PHE A 13 -4.01 2.85 -18.10
C PHE A 13 -4.29 4.33 -17.78
N VAL A 14 -5.49 4.62 -17.29
CA VAL A 14 -5.89 5.99 -16.94
C VAL A 14 -5.94 6.15 -15.43
N VAL A 15 -5.17 7.12 -14.93
CA VAL A 15 -5.30 7.60 -13.55
C VAL A 15 -6.36 8.71 -13.54
N PRO A 16 -7.45 8.57 -12.77
CA PRO A 16 -8.48 9.60 -12.68
C PRO A 16 -7.89 10.93 -12.20
N GLU A 17 -8.49 12.03 -12.65
CA GLU A 17 -8.06 13.38 -12.25
C GLU A 17 -8.17 13.56 -10.72
N GLY A 18 -7.15 14.20 -10.13
CA GLY A 18 -7.04 14.39 -8.69
C GLY A 18 -6.68 13.12 -7.89
N LYS A 19 -6.35 12.00 -8.55
CA LYS A 19 -5.92 10.76 -7.88
C LYS A 19 -4.47 10.40 -8.18
N TYR A 20 -3.89 9.66 -7.26
CA TYR A 20 -2.50 9.19 -7.33
C TYR A 20 -2.45 7.69 -7.06
N ASN A 21 -1.51 6.99 -7.69
CA ASN A 21 -1.22 5.59 -7.41
C ASN A 21 0.09 5.47 -6.61
N LEU A 22 0.07 4.70 -5.53
CA LEU A 22 1.31 4.31 -4.84
C LEU A 22 2.12 3.34 -5.70
N VAL A 23 3.42 3.57 -5.79
CA VAL A 23 4.36 2.72 -6.54
C VAL A 23 5.59 2.38 -5.70
N ASP A 24 6.28 1.31 -6.10
CA ASP A 24 7.52 0.89 -5.47
C ASP A 24 8.67 1.87 -5.70
N SER A 25 9.68 1.81 -4.84
CA SER A 25 10.98 2.49 -4.89
C SER A 25 11.71 2.39 -6.24
N GLY A 26 11.45 1.33 -7.01
CA GLY A 26 11.97 1.12 -8.36
C GLY A 26 11.39 2.07 -9.42
N TYR A 27 10.28 2.75 -9.11
CA TYR A 27 9.63 3.72 -9.99
C TYR A 27 10.00 5.17 -9.63
N ALA A 28 9.74 6.08 -10.56
CA ALA A 28 9.93 7.51 -10.36
C ALA A 28 8.64 8.17 -9.86
N ASN A 29 8.78 9.18 -9.01
CA ASN A 29 7.68 10.09 -8.68
C ASN A 29 7.24 10.87 -9.92
N THR A 30 5.93 10.97 -10.13
CA THR A 30 5.31 11.74 -11.22
C THR A 30 4.01 12.36 -10.70
N GLU A 31 3.36 13.20 -11.50
CA GLU A 31 2.04 13.76 -11.18
C GLU A 31 0.96 12.72 -10.88
N LYS A 32 1.15 11.45 -11.29
CA LYS A 32 0.15 10.37 -11.14
C LYS A 32 0.63 9.20 -10.29
N PHE A 33 1.91 9.17 -9.92
CA PHE A 33 2.55 8.05 -9.24
C PHE A 33 3.42 8.52 -8.08
N LEU A 34 3.20 7.92 -6.90
CA LEU A 34 3.85 8.26 -5.64
C LEU A 34 4.79 7.13 -5.20
N ALA A 35 6.08 7.35 -5.40
CA ALA A 35 7.19 6.52 -4.95
C ALA A 35 7.72 7.01 -3.58
N PRO A 36 8.29 6.12 -2.76
CA PRO A 36 8.96 6.52 -1.53
C PRO A 36 10.20 7.39 -1.85
N TYR A 37 10.56 8.29 -0.94
CA TYR A 37 11.82 9.03 -1.01
C TYR A 37 12.99 8.04 -0.88
N ARG A 38 13.95 8.13 -1.81
CA ARG A 38 15.16 7.30 -1.82
C ARG A 38 16.21 7.86 -0.85
N GLY A 39 16.94 6.99 -0.18
CA GLY A 39 18.05 7.37 0.71
C GLY A 39 17.66 7.71 2.15
N GLU A 40 16.36 7.77 2.45
CA GLU A 40 15.86 7.84 3.84
C GLU A 40 15.29 6.47 4.20
N HIS A 41 16.08 5.68 4.92
CA HIS A 41 15.72 4.34 5.32
C HIS A 41 14.70 4.40 6.46
N TYR A 42 13.49 3.90 6.20
CA TYR A 42 12.65 3.39 7.27
C TYR A 42 13.30 2.11 7.83
N HIS A 43 14.04 2.23 8.93
CA HIS A 43 14.56 1.09 9.67
C HIS A 43 13.49 0.57 10.64
N ILE A 44 12.81 -0.51 10.27
CA ILE A 44 11.95 -1.29 11.18
C ILE A 44 12.70 -1.68 12.47
N SER A 45 14.03 -1.81 12.41
CA SER A 45 14.89 -2.14 13.55
C SER A 45 15.09 -1.01 14.57
N GLN A 46 14.51 0.19 14.36
CA GLN A 46 14.54 1.27 15.37
C GLN A 46 13.26 1.34 16.21
N PHE A 47 12.28 0.46 16.00
CA PHE A 47 11.12 0.31 16.90
C PHE A 47 11.51 -0.50 18.14
N ASP A 48 12.43 0.05 18.94
CA ASP A 48 12.52 -0.33 20.34
C ASP A 48 11.26 0.20 21.03
N ALA A 49 10.57 -0.64 21.82
CA ALA A 49 9.25 -0.38 22.39
C ALA A 49 9.17 0.81 23.37
N SER A 50 10.26 1.59 23.49
CA SER A 50 10.27 2.84 24.24
C SER A 50 9.68 3.96 23.39
N THR A 51 8.70 4.65 23.95
CA THR A 51 7.92 5.78 23.39
C THR A 51 8.75 6.91 22.75
N ARG A 52 10.09 6.92 22.90
CA ARG A 52 10.99 7.94 22.36
C ARG A 52 11.53 7.65 20.95
N ALA A 53 11.28 6.46 20.38
CA ALA A 53 11.78 6.10 19.05
C ALA A 53 10.86 6.48 17.88
N ARG A 54 9.62 6.93 18.15
CA ARG A 54 8.61 7.30 17.15
C ARG A 54 8.68 8.77 16.68
N VAL A 55 9.83 9.42 16.85
CA VAL A 55 9.99 10.80 16.35
C VAL A 55 10.40 10.72 14.89
N HIS A 56 9.46 11.00 13.98
CA HIS A 56 9.78 11.26 12.58
C HIS A 56 10.76 12.43 12.53
N ARG A 57 11.98 12.20 12.03
CA ARG A 57 13.04 13.23 12.07
C ARG A 57 12.84 14.28 10.98
N ASN A 58 12.12 13.93 9.92
CA ASN A 58 11.91 14.75 8.75
C ASN A 58 10.50 14.48 8.17
N PRO A 59 9.80 15.47 7.58
CA PRO A 59 8.59 15.23 6.79
C PRO A 59 8.70 14.08 5.77
N ARG A 60 9.88 13.83 5.21
CA ARG A 60 10.15 12.71 4.29
C ARG A 60 10.09 11.34 4.98
N ASP A 61 10.57 11.23 6.21
CA ASP A 61 10.44 10.02 7.03
C ASP A 61 8.97 9.72 7.33
N LEU A 62 8.19 10.74 7.69
CA LEU A 62 6.75 10.60 7.93
C LEU A 62 6.02 10.14 6.65
N TYR A 63 6.35 10.72 5.50
CA TYR A 63 5.80 10.30 4.22
C TYR A 63 6.16 8.83 3.91
N ASN A 64 7.43 8.45 4.05
CA ASN A 64 7.88 7.08 3.80
C ASN A 64 7.22 6.07 4.75
N HIS A 65 7.00 6.44 6.02
CA HIS A 65 6.26 5.63 6.99
C HIS A 65 4.81 5.40 6.54
N ARG A 66 4.08 6.47 6.20
CA ARG A 66 2.69 6.38 5.70
C ARG A 66 2.62 5.59 4.39
N HIS A 67 3.59 5.79 3.50
CA HIS A 67 3.71 5.03 2.26
C HIS A 67 3.87 3.52 2.53
N ALA A 68 4.74 3.16 3.48
CA ALA A 68 4.95 1.78 3.90
C ALA A 68 3.70 1.17 4.57
N GLN A 69 2.99 1.92 5.41
CA GLN A 69 1.72 1.48 6.01
C GLN A 69 0.68 1.14 4.93
N LEU A 70 0.48 2.03 3.96
CA LEU A 70 -0.45 1.79 2.84
C LEU A 70 -0.04 0.57 2.02
N ARG A 71 1.27 0.41 1.75
CA ARG A 71 1.80 -0.77 1.05
C ARG A 71 1.56 -2.04 1.85
N ASN A 72 1.75 -2.02 3.17
CA ASN A 72 1.54 -3.17 4.05
C ASN A 72 0.09 -3.69 3.96
N VAL A 73 -0.91 -2.80 3.92
CA VAL A 73 -2.32 -3.18 3.74
C VAL A 73 -2.52 -3.97 2.43
N VAL A 74 -1.92 -3.50 1.33
CA VAL A 74 -2.01 -4.17 0.02
C VAL A 74 -1.31 -5.52 0.05
N GLU A 75 -0.09 -5.58 0.59
CA GLU A 75 0.69 -6.82 0.69
C GLU A 75 0.00 -7.87 1.56
N ARG A 76 -0.52 -7.47 2.74
CA ARG A 76 -1.33 -8.33 3.62
C ARG A 76 -2.54 -8.87 2.90
N THR A 77 -3.27 -8.02 2.16
CA THR A 77 -4.45 -8.44 1.39
C THR A 77 -4.09 -9.54 0.38
N PHE A 78 -3.00 -9.38 -0.37
CA PHE A 78 -2.53 -10.43 -1.28
C PHE A 78 -2.02 -11.68 -0.55
N GLY A 79 -1.38 -11.50 0.62
CA GLY A 79 -0.97 -12.60 1.49
C GLY A 79 -2.15 -13.46 1.93
N ILE A 80 -3.25 -12.84 2.38
CA ILE A 80 -4.49 -13.53 2.77
C ILE A 80 -5.09 -14.25 1.56
N LEU A 81 -5.16 -13.59 0.41
CA LEU A 81 -5.70 -14.19 -0.81
C LEU A 81 -4.91 -15.44 -1.21
N LYS A 82 -3.58 -15.40 -1.13
CA LYS A 82 -2.68 -16.53 -1.37
C LYS A 82 -2.76 -17.63 -0.30
N LYS A 83 -2.93 -17.27 0.96
CA LYS A 83 -3.14 -18.21 2.09
C LYS A 83 -4.46 -18.98 1.88
N ARG A 84 -5.51 -18.31 1.42
CA ARG A 84 -6.82 -18.91 1.12
C ARG A 84 -6.76 -19.78 -0.13
N PHE A 85 -6.25 -19.22 -1.23
CA PHE A 85 -6.27 -19.86 -2.54
C PHE A 85 -4.85 -20.26 -2.94
N LYS A 86 -4.46 -21.47 -2.54
CA LYS A 86 -3.12 -22.02 -2.83
C LYS A 86 -2.79 -22.06 -4.32
N ILE A 87 -3.78 -22.07 -5.21
CA ILE A 87 -3.60 -21.97 -6.66
C ILE A 87 -2.83 -20.71 -7.09
N LEU A 88 -2.92 -19.62 -6.31
CA LEU A 88 -2.19 -18.37 -6.56
C LEU A 88 -0.71 -18.44 -6.19
N ASN A 89 -0.27 -19.49 -5.50
CA ASN A 89 1.14 -19.70 -5.14
C ASN A 89 1.88 -20.58 -6.15
N VAL A 90 1.17 -21.20 -7.10
CA VAL A 90 1.75 -22.15 -8.04
C VAL A 90 1.69 -21.57 -9.44
N ALA A 91 2.77 -21.75 -10.20
CA ALA A 91 2.75 -21.49 -11.63
C ALA A 91 1.82 -22.50 -12.32
N THR A 92 0.57 -22.12 -12.53
CA THR A 92 -0.39 -22.99 -13.21
C THR A 92 -0.10 -23.07 -14.70
N PRO A 93 -0.17 -24.24 -15.35
CA PRO A 93 0.09 -24.43 -16.78
C PRO A 93 -1.08 -23.94 -17.66
N PHE A 94 -1.68 -22.80 -17.30
CA PHE A 94 -2.77 -22.19 -18.04
C PHE A 94 -2.26 -21.01 -18.87
N SER A 95 -3.00 -20.67 -19.93
CA SER A 95 -2.71 -19.44 -20.70
C SER A 95 -2.85 -18.20 -19.81
N TYR A 96 -2.15 -17.12 -20.16
CA TYR A 96 -2.18 -15.85 -19.40
C TYR A 96 -3.62 -15.37 -19.14
N LYS A 97 -4.49 -15.45 -20.15
CA LYS A 97 -5.91 -15.09 -20.03
C LYS A 97 -6.63 -15.89 -18.93
N VAL A 98 -6.38 -17.19 -18.86
CA VAL A 98 -6.98 -18.06 -17.85
C VAL A 98 -6.39 -17.78 -16.47
N GLN A 99 -5.09 -17.51 -16.36
CA GLN A 99 -4.47 -17.09 -15.10
C GLN A 99 -5.10 -15.80 -14.55
N CYS A 100 -5.36 -14.81 -15.40
CA CYS A 100 -6.10 -13.60 -15.01
C CYS A 100 -7.52 -13.92 -14.51
N LEU A 101 -8.24 -14.82 -15.19
CA LEU A 101 -9.58 -15.24 -14.76
C LEU A 101 -9.57 -15.96 -13.41
N ILE A 102 -8.57 -16.81 -13.16
CA ILE A 102 -8.39 -17.47 -11.87
C ILE A 102 -8.17 -16.44 -10.76
N ALA A 103 -7.31 -15.44 -10.98
CA ALA A 103 -7.08 -14.37 -10.01
C ALA A 103 -8.37 -13.59 -9.72
N MET A 104 -9.14 -13.21 -10.76
CA MET A 104 -10.42 -12.53 -10.60
C MET A 104 -11.44 -13.39 -9.84
N ALA A 105 -11.57 -14.68 -10.18
CA ALA A 105 -12.46 -15.60 -9.49
C ALA A 105 -12.11 -15.73 -8.00
N CYS A 106 -10.82 -15.83 -7.66
CA CYS A 106 -10.37 -15.83 -6.27
C CYS A 106 -10.79 -14.55 -5.52
N CYS A 107 -10.62 -13.38 -6.13
CA CYS A 107 -11.06 -12.11 -5.53
C CYS A 107 -12.58 -12.05 -5.32
N ILE A 108 -13.37 -12.50 -6.30
CA ILE A 108 -14.84 -12.52 -6.20
C ILE A 108 -15.28 -13.44 -5.07
N ILE A 109 -14.75 -14.66 -5.00
CA ILE A 109 -15.07 -15.63 -3.96
C ILE A 109 -14.60 -15.12 -2.59
N HIS A 110 -13.43 -14.49 -2.51
CA HIS A 110 -12.95 -13.86 -1.29
C HIS A 110 -13.94 -12.82 -0.76
N ASN A 111 -14.36 -11.89 -1.63
CA ASN A 111 -15.29 -10.83 -1.28
C ASN A 111 -16.66 -11.37 -0.88
N PHE A 112 -17.13 -12.42 -1.56
CA PHE A 112 -18.37 -13.11 -1.19
C PHE A 112 -18.28 -13.69 0.22
N ILE A 113 -17.23 -14.47 0.52
CA ILE A 113 -17.04 -15.06 1.85
C ILE A 113 -16.92 -13.96 2.91
N ARG A 114 -16.13 -12.91 2.65
CA ARG A 114 -15.98 -11.74 3.55
C ARG A 114 -17.30 -11.06 3.89
N ARG A 115 -18.27 -11.08 2.97
CA ARG A 115 -19.57 -10.45 3.17
C ARG A 115 -20.55 -11.31 3.97
N TYR A 116 -20.46 -12.64 3.85
CA TYR A 116 -21.48 -13.55 4.38
C TYR A 116 -21.00 -14.47 5.51
N GLN A 117 -19.69 -14.58 5.74
CA GLN A 117 -19.12 -15.41 6.79
C GLN A 117 -18.48 -14.54 7.89
N ALA A 118 -19.20 -14.39 9.00
CA ALA A 118 -18.74 -13.56 10.13
C ALA A 118 -17.53 -14.15 10.85
N ASN A 119 -17.40 -15.49 10.90
CA ASN A 119 -16.32 -16.20 11.58
C ASN A 119 -15.37 -16.83 10.57
N ASP A 120 -14.56 -16.01 9.92
CA ASP A 120 -13.56 -16.46 8.97
C ASP A 120 -12.18 -16.50 9.61
N ASN A 121 -11.76 -17.71 10.00
CA ASN A 121 -10.53 -17.94 10.76
C ASN A 121 -9.25 -17.56 10.01
N ILE A 122 -9.33 -17.15 8.73
CA ILE A 122 -8.14 -16.65 8.04
C ILE A 122 -7.69 -15.28 8.57
N PHE A 123 -8.61 -14.53 9.18
CA PHE A 123 -8.36 -13.18 9.72
C PHE A 123 -8.06 -13.18 11.23
N SER A 124 -8.25 -14.30 11.92
CA SER A 124 -7.99 -14.42 13.37
C SER A 124 -6.50 -14.47 13.75
N ASP A 125 -5.60 -14.43 12.77
CA ASP A 125 -4.14 -14.34 12.94
C ASP A 125 -3.64 -12.88 12.89
N GLU A 126 -4.56 -11.92 12.76
CA GLU A 126 -4.27 -10.49 12.75
C GLU A 126 -4.36 -9.96 14.18
N GLY A 127 -3.21 -9.90 14.88
CA GLY A 127 -3.10 -9.11 16.10
C GLY A 127 -3.52 -7.65 15.85
N PRO A 128 -3.87 -6.89 16.91
CA PRO A 128 -4.29 -5.50 16.76
C PRO A 128 -3.21 -4.71 16.02
N ASP A 129 -3.63 -3.84 15.10
CA ASP A 129 -2.74 -2.84 14.52
C ASP A 129 -2.29 -1.90 15.64
N GLU A 130 -1.20 -2.23 16.33
CA GLU A 130 -0.54 -1.34 17.32
C GLU A 130 0.08 -0.08 16.69
N GLN A 131 -0.34 0.30 15.48
CA GLN A 131 0.26 1.38 14.69
C GLN A 131 -0.64 2.61 14.54
N ASP A 132 -1.89 2.55 15.00
CA ASP A 132 -2.86 3.65 14.85
C ASP A 132 -3.24 4.34 16.17
N ALA A 133 -2.58 4.03 17.28
CA ALA A 133 -2.75 4.81 18.49
C ALA A 133 -1.85 6.06 18.44
N GLU A 134 -2.50 7.20 18.24
CA GLU A 134 -2.05 8.57 18.51
C GLU A 134 -1.24 9.25 17.39
N ASN A 135 -1.90 10.16 16.67
CA ASN A 135 -1.43 11.51 16.33
C ASN A 135 -2.54 12.26 15.55
N GLU A 136 -3.70 12.48 16.19
CA GLU A 136 -4.71 13.45 15.73
C GLU A 136 -4.55 14.85 16.38
N ASP A 137 -3.56 15.06 17.24
CA ASP A 137 -3.28 16.37 17.83
C ASP A 137 -2.09 17.04 17.12
N GLY A 138 -2.37 17.72 16.00
CA GLY A 138 -1.35 18.50 15.30
C GLY A 138 -1.75 19.14 13.97
N VAL A 139 -3.04 19.26 13.66
CA VAL A 139 -3.51 20.13 12.57
C VAL A 139 -3.94 21.47 13.18
N GLY A 140 -2.96 22.17 13.76
CA GLY A 140 -3.08 23.54 14.18
C GLY A 140 -1.88 24.29 13.60
N ASP A 141 -2.16 25.09 12.57
CA ASP A 141 -1.31 26.20 12.15
C ASP A 141 -0.10 25.90 11.24
N LEU A 142 -0.38 25.59 9.98
CA LEU A 142 0.52 25.89 8.86
C LEU A 142 -0.29 26.47 7.69
N VAL A 143 -1.03 27.55 7.95
CA VAL A 143 -1.41 28.48 6.89
C VAL A 143 -0.23 29.42 6.72
N GLY A 144 0.65 29.10 5.77
CA GLY A 144 1.70 30.00 5.36
C GLY A 144 1.07 31.29 4.84
N VAL A 145 1.24 32.37 5.59
CA VAL A 145 0.99 33.73 5.12
C VAL A 145 1.99 33.98 4.00
N ILE A 146 1.48 34.14 2.78
CA ILE A 146 2.23 34.75 1.69
C ILE A 146 2.28 36.24 2.05
N GLU A 147 3.40 36.70 2.60
CA GLU A 147 3.69 38.14 2.65
C GLU A 147 4.22 38.56 1.28
N ASP A 148 3.44 39.38 0.59
CA ASP A 148 3.88 40.18 -0.54
C ASP A 148 4.89 41.24 -0.07
N SER A 149 6.03 41.33 -0.74
CA SER A 149 6.86 42.54 -0.87
C SER A 149 7.69 42.48 -2.14
#